data_AF-A0A920RAE5-F1
#
_entry.id   AF-A0A920RAE5-F1
#
_cell.length_a   1.000
_cell.length_b   1.000
_cell.length_c   1.000
_cell.angle_alpha   90.00
_cell.angle_beta   90.00
_cell.angle_gamma   90.00
#
_symmetry.space_group_name_H-M   'P 1'
#
loop_
_entity.id
_entity.type
_entity.pdbx_description
1 polymer ?
#
loop_
_entity_poly.entity_id
_entity_poly.type
_entity_poly.pdbx_seq_one_letter_code
_entity_poly.pdbx_strand_id
1 'polypeptide(L)'
;MDTKFFLKIPLLALLSCQAGPSFKSMTAQELAAYNIDKPVEERVHCYMREHTSSRIPRVVCETLAEIYGRNGDNAMTINNAIPNGQIFDIN
;
A
#
# COMPACT_ATOMS: atom_id res chain seq x y z
N MET A 1 -38.23 40.12 -6.30
CA MET A 1 -37.86 39.10 -7.30
C MET A 1 -36.44 39.44 -7.71
N ASP A 2 -35.50 38.85 -6.98
CA ASP A 2 -34.14 39.34 -6.81
C ASP A 2 -33.19 38.49 -7.65
N THR A 3 -32.54 39.11 -8.64
CA THR A 3 -31.62 38.43 -9.56
C THR A 3 -30.18 38.62 -9.10
N LYS A 4 -29.52 37.50 -8.87
CA LYS A 4 -28.31 37.30 -8.06
C LYS A 4 -27.02 37.73 -8.80
N PHE A 5 -26.13 38.42 -8.10
CA PHE A 5 -24.75 38.69 -8.53
C PHE A 5 -23.91 37.41 -8.47
N PHE A 6 -23.39 36.96 -9.62
CA PHE A 6 -22.46 35.83 -9.69
C PHE A 6 -21.01 36.31 -9.57
N LEU A 7 -20.40 36.14 -8.39
CA LEU A 7 -18.97 36.34 -8.16
C LEU A 7 -18.20 35.09 -8.63
N LYS A 8 -17.42 35.19 -9.72
CA LYS A 8 -16.53 34.11 -10.18
C LYS A 8 -15.15 34.29 -9.55
N ILE A 9 -14.77 33.39 -8.64
CA ILE A 9 -13.44 33.29 -8.04
C ILE A 9 -12.63 32.29 -8.89
N PRO A 10 -11.51 32.69 -9.55
CA PRO A 10 -10.64 31.72 -10.19
C PRO A 10 -9.75 31.05 -9.12
N LEU A 11 -9.93 29.73 -9.04
CA LEU A 11 -9.31 28.76 -8.17
C LEU A 11 -7.84 28.54 -8.59
N LEU A 12 -6.87 29.11 -7.87
CA LEU A 12 -5.48 28.65 -7.96
C LEU A 12 -5.37 27.35 -7.14
N ALA A 13 -5.59 26.23 -7.80
CA ALA A 13 -5.37 24.91 -7.22
C ALA A 13 -3.86 24.73 -6.96
N LEU A 14 -3.51 24.60 -5.68
CA LEU A 14 -2.21 24.13 -5.23
C LEU A 14 -2.02 22.72 -5.79
N LEU A 15 -1.03 22.53 -6.66
CA LEU A 15 -0.53 21.20 -7.02
C LEU A 15 0.10 20.58 -5.78
N SER A 16 -0.69 19.89 -4.96
CA SER A 16 -0.19 19.09 -3.85
C SER A 16 0.65 17.96 -4.43
N CYS A 17 1.94 17.92 -4.08
CA CYS A 17 2.79 16.78 -4.30
C CYS A 17 2.21 15.61 -3.51
N GLN A 18 1.48 14.73 -4.18
CA GLN A 18 0.86 13.56 -3.56
C GLN A 18 1.93 12.47 -3.40
N ALA A 19 2.88 12.69 -2.48
CA ALA A 19 3.67 11.57 -1.99
C ALA A 19 2.67 10.59 -1.35
N GLY A 20 2.60 9.39 -1.90
CA GLY A 20 1.67 8.37 -1.43
C GLY A 20 1.83 8.08 0.07
N PRO A 21 0.86 7.37 0.68
CA PRO A 21 0.93 7.00 2.08
C PRO A 21 2.26 6.32 2.44
N SER A 22 2.87 6.75 3.54
CA SER A 22 4.08 6.11 4.08
C SER A 22 3.67 4.86 4.87
N PHE A 23 3.48 3.73 4.18
CA PHE A 23 3.08 2.48 4.81
C PHE A 23 4.05 1.99 5.90
N LYS A 24 5.35 2.32 5.78
CA LYS A 24 6.38 1.95 6.76
C LYS A 24 6.22 2.63 8.11
N SER A 25 5.52 3.77 8.15
CA SER A 25 5.23 4.49 9.40
C SER A 25 3.85 4.18 9.97
N MET A 26 3.06 3.33 9.30
CA MET A 26 1.75 2.91 9.80
C MET A 26 1.91 1.81 10.84
N THR A 27 1.10 1.89 11.89
CA THR A 27 0.83 0.78 12.79
C THR A 27 0.10 -0.34 12.05
N ALA A 28 0.10 -1.56 12.63
CA ALA A 28 -0.64 -2.68 12.07
C ALA A 28 -2.14 -2.37 11.91
N GLN A 29 -2.73 -1.60 12.83
CA GLN A 29 -4.14 -1.24 12.79
C GLN A 29 -4.44 -0.20 11.70
N GLU A 30 -3.55 0.79 11.50
CA GLU A 30 -3.69 1.76 10.40
C GLU A 30 -3.54 1.09 9.03
N LEU A 31 -2.59 0.15 8.91
CA LEU A 31 -2.42 -0.62 7.67
C LEU A 31 -3.61 -1.54 7.41
N ALA A 32 -4.16 -2.17 8.45
CA ALA A 32 -5.38 -2.96 8.34
C ALA A 32 -6.56 -2.10 7.89
N ALA A 33 -6.76 -0.93 8.50
CA ALA A 33 -7.80 0.01 8.11
C ALA A 33 -7.65 0.46 6.64
N TYR A 34 -6.43 0.75 6.19
CA TYR A 34 -6.15 1.06 4.79
C TYR A 34 -6.54 -0.08 3.85
N ASN A 35 -6.31 -1.33 4.25
CA ASN A 35 -6.57 -2.52 3.42
C ASN A 35 -8.04 -2.96 3.38
N ILE A 36 -8.91 -2.49 4.29
CA ILE A 36 -10.33 -2.91 4.36
C ILE A 36 -11.06 -2.63 3.04
N ASP A 37 -10.88 -1.43 2.51
CA ASP A 37 -11.60 -0.97 1.31
C ASP A 37 -10.85 -1.28 0.01
N LYS A 38 -9.77 -2.08 0.08
CA LYS A 38 -8.93 -2.40 -1.06
C LYS A 38 -9.23 -3.78 -1.64
N PRO A 39 -9.28 -3.90 -2.98
CA PRO A 39 -9.21 -5.20 -3.66
C PRO A 39 -8.01 -5.99 -3.16
N VAL A 40 -8.11 -7.32 -3.17
CA VAL A 40 -7.10 -8.21 -2.59
C VAL A 40 -5.72 -7.91 -3.16
N GLU A 41 -5.63 -7.73 -4.47
CA GLU A 41 -4.41 -7.47 -5.22
C GLU A 41 -3.73 -6.15 -4.80
N GLU A 42 -4.52 -5.16 -4.39
CA GLU A 42 -4.06 -3.82 -3.97
C GLU A 42 -3.77 -3.72 -2.47
N ARG A 43 -4.08 -4.76 -1.68
CA ARG A 43 -3.78 -4.76 -0.24
C ARG A 43 -2.29 -4.74 -0.03
N VAL A 44 -1.84 -3.88 0.88
CA VAL A 44 -0.42 -3.68 1.18
C VAL A 44 -0.01 -4.55 2.37
N HIS A 45 1.12 -5.22 2.22
CA HIS A 45 1.75 -6.00 3.28
C HIS A 45 3.16 -5.49 3.55
N CYS A 46 3.48 -5.27 4.83
CA CYS A 46 4.79 -4.82 5.29
C CYS A 46 5.53 -5.96 6.01
N TYR A 47 6.75 -6.29 5.59
CA TYR A 47 7.53 -7.40 6.13
C TYR A 47 9.04 -7.11 6.10
N MET A 48 9.79 -7.85 6.91
CA MET A 48 11.26 -7.82 6.87
C MET A 48 11.76 -8.65 5.70
N ARG A 49 12.44 -8.02 4.75
CA ARG A 49 13.11 -8.70 3.64
C ARG A 49 14.62 -8.64 3.83
N GLU A 50 15.28 -9.79 3.75
CA GLU A 50 16.73 -9.85 3.62
C GLU A 50 17.13 -9.60 2.17
N HIS A 51 18.05 -8.65 1.96
CA HIS A 51 18.64 -8.44 0.65
C HIS A 51 19.80 -9.42 0.43
N THR A 52 19.81 -10.11 -0.71
CA THR A 52 20.85 -11.09 -1.07
C THR A 52 22.26 -10.50 -1.07
N SER A 53 22.41 -9.22 -1.38
CA SER A 53 23.70 -8.54 -1.47
C SER A 53 24.27 -8.05 -0.15
N SER A 54 23.43 -7.63 0.80
CA SER A 54 23.89 -7.03 2.06
C SER A 54 23.59 -7.87 3.29
N ARG A 55 22.66 -8.83 3.20
CA ARG A 55 22.08 -9.58 4.35
C ARG A 55 21.55 -8.69 5.47
N ILE A 56 21.40 -7.38 5.23
CA ILE A 56 20.81 -6.45 6.18
C ILE A 56 19.30 -6.51 5.95
N PRO A 57 18.52 -6.99 6.92
CA PRO A 57 17.08 -7.06 6.78
C PRO A 57 16.50 -5.63 6.77
N ARG A 58 15.56 -5.37 5.86
CA ARG A 58 14.87 -4.08 5.75
C ARG A 58 13.37 -4.27 5.70
N VAL A 59 12.63 -3.33 6.29
CA VAL A 59 11.17 -3.27 6.14
C VAL A 59 10.85 -2.86 4.71
N VAL A 60 10.07 -3.70 4.04
CA VAL A 60 9.51 -3.47 2.71
C VAL A 60 8.00 -3.54 2.83
N CYS A 61 7.29 -2.63 2.18
CA CYS A 61 5.84 -2.61 2.10
C CYS A 61 5.48 -2.64 0.61
N GLU A 62 4.72 -3.65 0.20
CA GLU A 62 4.36 -3.90 -1.20
C GLU A 62 2.91 -4.40 -1.25
N THR A 63 2.26 -4.20 -2.38
CA THR A 63 0.96 -4.80 -2.67
C THR A 63 1.08 -6.31 -2.84
N LEU A 64 -0.02 -7.03 -2.61
CA LEU A 64 -0.06 -8.47 -2.89
C LEU A 64 0.28 -8.76 -4.36
N ALA A 65 -0.24 -7.99 -5.31
CA ALA A 65 0.09 -8.14 -6.74
C ALA A 65 1.59 -8.04 -7.03
N GLU A 66 2.31 -7.08 -6.42
CA GLU A 66 3.76 -6.94 -6.59
C GLU A 66 4.52 -8.14 -6.01
N ILE A 67 4.05 -8.68 -4.89
CA ILE A 67 4.63 -9.88 -4.27
C ILE A 67 4.42 -11.09 -5.19
N TYR A 68 3.20 -11.31 -5.72
CA TYR A 68 2.90 -12.39 -6.66
C TYR A 68 3.72 -12.24 -7.94
N GLY A 69 3.72 -11.05 -8.55
CA GLY A 69 4.43 -10.80 -9.82
C GLY A 69 5.94 -11.03 -9.76
N ARG A 70 6.58 -10.76 -8.61
CA ARG A 70 8.02 -11.00 -8.42
C ARG A 70 8.36 -12.46 -8.16
N ASN A 71 7.49 -13.20 -7.47
CA ASN A 71 7.77 -14.57 -7.03
C ASN A 71 7.14 -15.65 -7.92
N GLY A 72 6.30 -15.24 -8.89
CA GLY A 72 5.38 -16.12 -9.61
C GLY A 72 4.24 -16.61 -8.71
N ASP A 73 3.23 -17.27 -9.29
CA ASP A 73 2.08 -17.85 -8.57
C ASP A 73 2.45 -19.09 -7.72
N ASN A 74 3.70 -19.19 -7.28
CA ASN A 74 4.19 -20.26 -6.44
C ASN A 74 4.00 -19.87 -4.97
N ALA A 75 2.95 -20.44 -4.35
CA ALA A 75 2.61 -20.23 -2.94
C ALA A 75 3.78 -20.50 -1.98
N MET A 76 4.67 -21.45 -2.31
CA MET A 76 5.86 -21.74 -1.50
C MET A 76 6.87 -20.60 -1.53
N THR A 77 7.11 -20.01 -2.71
CA THR A 77 8.00 -18.85 -2.88
C THR A 77 7.48 -17.64 -2.12
N ILE A 78 6.16 -17.47 -2.08
CA ILE A 78 5.51 -16.33 -1.43
C ILE A 78 5.57 -16.46 0.09
N ASN A 79 5.29 -17.66 0.63
CA ASN A 79 5.46 -17.94 2.06
C ASN A 79 6.91 -17.76 2.53
N ASN A 80 7.88 -18.07 1.67
CA ASN A 80 9.29 -17.79 1.95
C ASN A 80 9.65 -16.31 1.80
N ALA A 81 8.97 -15.57 0.92
CA ALA A 81 9.18 -14.13 0.74
C ALA A 81 8.62 -13.33 1.93
N ILE A 82 7.56 -13.80 2.58
CA ILE A 82 6.92 -13.16 3.74
C ILE A 82 7.21 -13.99 5.02
N PRO A 83 8.32 -13.72 5.73
CA PRO A 83 8.62 -14.44 6.97
C PRO A 83 7.54 -14.13 8.04
N ASN A 84 6.92 -15.19 8.59
CA ASN A 84 5.76 -15.17 9.51
C ASN A 84 4.38 -14.98 8.83
N GLY A 85 4.24 -15.46 7.60
CA GLY A 85 3.03 -15.41 6.77
C GLY A 85 1.70 -15.64 7.48
N GLN A 86 1.06 -14.55 7.88
CA GLN A 86 -0.39 -14.40 7.79
C GLN A 86 -0.68 -13.71 6.47
N ILE A 87 -0.48 -14.43 5.36
CA ILE A 87 -1.30 -14.16 4.18
C ILE A 87 -2.65 -14.71 4.59
N PHE A 88 -3.56 -13.82 4.99
CA PHE A 88 -4.90 -14.24 5.36
C PHE A 88 -5.49 -14.99 4.16
N ASP A 89 -5.64 -16.30 4.31
CA ASP A 89 -6.57 -17.10 3.52
C ASP A 89 -7.91 -16.38 3.59
N ILE A 90 -8.39 -15.93 2.43
CA ILE A 90 -9.78 -15.53 2.27
C ILE A 90 -10.44 -16.66 1.51
N ASN A 91 -11.28 -17.42 2.22
CA ASN A 91 -12.28 -18.32 1.64
C ASN A 91 -13.09 -17.62 0.55
#